data_AF-A0A9D6PRG0-F1
#
_entry.id   AF-A0A9D6PRG0-F1
#
_cell.length_a   1.000
_cell.length_b   1.000
_cell.length_c   1.000
_cell.angle_alpha   90.00
_cell.angle_beta   90.00
_cell.angle_gamma   90.00
#
_symmetry.space_group_name_H-M   'P 1'
#
loop_
_entity.id
_entity.type
_entity.pdbx_description
1 polymer ?
#
loop_
_entity_poly.entity_id
_entity_poly.type
_entity_poly.pdbx_seq_one_letter_code
_entity_poly.pdbx_strand_id
1 'polypeptide(L)'
;MDSHTLRVLEFSEMLHHLAAGAASVLGRQRAVELYPSPDPEVVVRRLAETRECCELLRRGPIPGLERAQDIRGLLARAAIPG
;
A
#
# COMPACT_ATOMS: atom_id res chain seq x y z
N MET A 1 -16.75 -9.93 0.23
CA MET A 1 -16.74 -10.18 -1.23
C MET A 1 -16.34 -11.61 -1.48
N ASP A 2 -16.94 -12.23 -2.50
CA ASP A 2 -16.65 -13.61 -2.87
C ASP A 2 -15.38 -13.73 -3.73
N SER A 3 -14.67 -14.86 -3.58
CA SER A 3 -13.40 -15.12 -4.27
C SER A 3 -13.59 -15.32 -5.78
N HIS A 4 -14.73 -15.83 -6.24
CA HIS A 4 -15.01 -15.93 -7.67
C HIS A 4 -15.16 -14.53 -8.29
N THR A 5 -15.87 -13.62 -7.62
CA THR A 5 -15.98 -12.22 -8.06
C THR A 5 -14.62 -11.56 -8.22
N LEU A 6 -13.72 -11.71 -7.25
CA LEU A 6 -12.38 -11.11 -7.33
C LEU A 6 -11.53 -11.67 -8.47
N ARG A 7 -11.69 -12.96 -8.79
CA ARG A 7 -11.02 -13.58 -9.94
C ARG A 7 -11.59 -13.06 -11.26
N VAL A 8 -12.92 -13.00 -11.39
CA VAL A 8 -13.59 -12.48 -12.60
C VAL A 8 -13.25 -11.03 -12.86
N LEU A 9 -13.08 -10.23 -11.80
CA LEU A 9 -12.65 -8.84 -11.89
C LEU A 9 -11.14 -8.68 -12.07
N GLU A 10 -10.36 -9.77 -12.13
CA GLU A 10 -8.90 -9.72 -12.26
C GLU A 10 -8.24 -8.87 -11.17
N PHE A 11 -8.74 -8.96 -9.94
CA PHE A 11 -8.29 -8.12 -8.83
C PHE A 11 -6.78 -8.26 -8.56
N SER A 12 -6.22 -9.46 -8.72
CA SER A 12 -4.77 -9.66 -8.60
C SER A 12 -3.97 -8.81 -9.59
N GLU A 13 -4.41 -8.72 -10.85
CA GLU A 13 -3.73 -7.95 -11.88
C GLU A 13 -3.80 -6.46 -11.57
N MET A 14 -4.94 -5.98 -11.07
CA MET A 14 -5.06 -4.61 -10.56
C MET A 14 -4.06 -4.32 -9.44
N LEU A 15 -3.85 -5.25 -8.51
CA LEU A 15 -2.85 -5.08 -7.45
C LEU A 15 -1.41 -5.06 -8.00
N HIS A 16 -1.09 -5.91 -8.98
CA HIS A 16 0.22 -5.90 -9.64
C HIS A 16 0.47 -4.60 -10.39
N HIS A 17 -0.52 -4.08 -11.11
CA HIS A 17 -0.44 -2.77 -11.76
C HIS A 17 -0.24 -1.64 -10.75
N LEU A 18 -0.96 -1.66 -9.62
CA LEU A 18 -0.77 -0.70 -8.55
C LEU A 18 0.64 -0.80 -7.94
N ALA A 19 1.12 -2.01 -7.67
CA ALA A 19 2.44 -2.24 -7.13
C ALA A 19 3.54 -1.73 -8.07
N ALA A 20 3.39 -1.89 -9.39
CA ALA A 20 4.34 -1.36 -10.36
C ALA A 20 4.51 0.17 -10.28
N GLY A 21 3.49 0.90 -9.82
CA GLY A 21 3.54 2.35 -9.59
C GLY A 21 4.17 2.77 -8.25
N ALA A 22 4.50 1.84 -7.36
CA ALA A 22 5.00 2.18 -6.03
C ALA A 22 6.52 2.46 -6.02
N ALA A 23 6.89 3.63 -5.48
CA ALA A 23 8.28 4.09 -5.41
C ALA A 23 9.19 3.23 -4.51
N SER A 24 8.65 2.60 -3.46
CA SER A 24 9.42 1.85 -2.46
C SER A 24 9.07 0.36 -2.43
N VAL A 25 10.00 -0.48 -1.95
CA VAL A 25 9.77 -1.92 -1.74
C VAL A 25 8.59 -2.14 -0.79
N LEU A 26 8.52 -1.35 0.29
CA LEU A 26 7.42 -1.41 1.25
C LEU A 26 6.08 -1.05 0.61
N GLY A 27 6.05 -0.04 -0.28
CA GLY A 27 4.86 0.32 -1.03
C GLY A 27 4.39 -0.79 -1.96
N ARG A 28 5.32 -1.48 -2.63
CA ARG A 28 5.01 -2.64 -3.48
C ARG A 28 4.39 -3.79 -2.68
N GLN A 29 5.01 -4.14 -1.54
CA GLN A 29 4.46 -5.15 -0.63
C GLN A 29 3.07 -4.74 -0.14
N ARG A 30 2.90 -3.47 0.25
CA ARG A 30 1.62 -2.99 0.75
C ARG A 30 0.52 -3.04 -0.31
N ALA A 31 0.84 -2.73 -1.57
CA ALA A 31 -0.11 -2.77 -2.67
C ALA A 31 -0.65 -4.19 -2.91
N VAL A 32 0.21 -5.20 -2.95
CA VAL A 32 -0.22 -6.59 -3.19
C VAL A 32 -0.99 -7.23 -2.02
N GLU A 33 -0.86 -6.67 -0.82
CA GLU A 33 -1.59 -7.09 0.38
C GLU A 33 -2.97 -6.42 0.53
N LEU A 34 -3.36 -5.52 -0.37
CA LEU A 34 -4.65 -4.84 -0.30
C LEU A 34 -5.80 -5.81 -0.53
N TYR A 35 -6.88 -5.62 0.23
CA TYR A 35 -8.13 -6.34 0.06
C TYR A 35 -9.33 -5.40 0.23
N PRO A 36 -10.44 -5.61 -0.49
CA PRO A 36 -11.65 -4.81 -0.33
C PRO A 36 -12.18 -4.87 1.10
N SER A 37 -12.49 -3.72 1.68
CA SER A 37 -13.04 -3.61 3.02
C SER A 37 -14.56 -3.42 2.97
N PRO A 38 -15.36 -4.16 3.76
CA PRO A 38 -16.79 -3.88 3.92
C PRO A 38 -17.05 -2.75 4.93
N ASP A 39 -16.05 -2.37 5.72
CA ASP A 39 -16.16 -1.31 6.73
C ASP A 39 -16.13 0.08 6.05
N PRO A 40 -17.21 0.87 6.15
CA PRO A 40 -17.29 2.20 5.55
C PRO A 40 -16.23 3.18 6.07
N GLU A 41 -15.88 3.13 7.36
CA GLU A 41 -14.90 4.05 7.94
C GLU A 41 -13.51 3.81 7.36
N VAL A 42 -13.14 2.54 7.19
CA VAL A 42 -11.90 2.14 6.54
C VAL A 42 -11.86 2.62 5.09
N VAL A 43 -12.97 2.50 4.36
CA VAL A 43 -13.08 2.94 2.96
C VAL A 43 -12.91 4.46 2.86
N VAL A 44 -13.66 5.22 3.67
CA VAL A 44 -13.58 6.69 3.69
C VAL A 44 -12.16 7.16 4.00
N ARG A 45 -11.52 6.60 5.03
CA ARG A 45 -10.15 6.95 5.41
C ARG A 45 -9.16 6.68 4.27
N ARG A 46 -9.18 5.48 3.67
CA ARG A 46 -8.25 5.11 2.59
C ARG A 46 -8.43 5.99 1.35
N LEU A 47 -9.67 6.34 1.01
CA LEU A 47 -9.96 7.24 -0.11
C LEU A 47 -9.49 8.67 0.16
N ALA A 48 -9.66 9.17 1.39
CA ALA A 48 -9.15 10.47 1.80
C ALA A 48 -7.62 10.53 1.72
N GLU A 49 -6.92 9.53 2.30
CA GLU A 49 -5.46 9.39 2.20
C GLU A 49 -5.00 9.36 0.74
N THR A 50 -5.66 8.57 -0.12
CA THR A 50 -5.33 8.48 -1.54
C THR A 50 -5.51 9.84 -2.24
N ARG A 51 -6.59 10.56 -1.93
CA ARG A 51 -6.85 11.89 -2.50
C ARG A 51 -5.75 12.88 -2.11
N GLU A 52 -5.38 12.92 -0.83
CA GLU A 52 -4.31 13.79 -0.35
C GLU A 52 -2.97 13.48 -1.02
N CYS A 53 -2.61 12.20 -1.13
CA CYS A 53 -1.40 11.77 -1.83
C CYS A 53 -1.42 12.16 -3.31
N CYS A 54 -2.56 12.04 -4.00
CA CYS A 54 -2.70 12.49 -5.38
C CYS A 54 -2.48 14.00 -5.51
N GLU A 55 -3.00 14.82 -4.59
CA GLU A 55 -2.72 16.26 -4.59
C GLU A 55 -1.23 16.57 -4.37
N LEU A 56 -0.55 15.80 -3.50
CA LEU A 56 0.89 15.94 -3.30
C LEU A 56 1.68 15.58 -4.56
N LEU A 57 1.35 14.46 -5.22
CA LEU A 57 2.02 14.01 -6.44
C LEU A 57 1.84 15.00 -7.60
N ARG A 58 0.71 15.71 -7.67
CA ARG A 58 0.51 16.79 -8.66
C ARG A 58 1.47 17.97 -8.47
N ARG A 59 2.01 18.16 -7.28
CA ARG A 59 3.01 19.20 -6.99
C ARG A 59 4.44 18.76 -7.37
N GLY A 60 4.61 17.50 -7.73
CA GLY A 60 5.89 16.91 -8.11
C GLY A 60 6.14 15.57 -7.41
N PRO A 61 7.23 14.87 -7.79
CA PRO A 61 7.62 13.63 -7.14
C PRO A 61 7.96 13.88 -5.67
N ILE A 62 7.64 12.93 -4.80
CA ILE A 62 7.95 12.99 -3.37
C ILE A 62 9.35 12.40 -3.16
N PRO A 63 10.39 13.21 -2.91
CA PRO A 63 11.77 12.72 -2.86
C PRO A 63 12.02 11.84 -1.63
N GLY A 64 12.84 10.80 -1.77
CA GLY A 64 13.30 9.97 -0.66
C GLY A 64 12.39 8.79 -0.31
N LEU A 65 11.21 8.68 -0.91
CA LEU A 65 10.32 7.53 -0.74
C LEU A 65 10.98 6.25 -1.28
N GLU A 66 11.72 6.36 -2.37
CA GLU A 66 12.53 5.27 -2.95
C GLU A 66 13.63 4.75 -2.00
N ARG A 67 14.04 5.56 -1.02
CA ARG A 67 15.07 5.23 -0.02
C ARG A 67 14.49 4.76 1.31
N ALA A 68 13.17 4.66 1.43
CA ALA A 68 12.53 4.17 2.65
C ALA A 68 13.02 2.76 3.00
N GLN A 69 13.58 2.61 4.20
CA GLN A 69 14.13 1.35 4.68
C GLN A 69 13.10 0.57 5.49
N ASP A 70 13.09 -0.76 5.33
CA ASP A 70 12.30 -1.65 6.16
C ASP A 70 12.96 -1.83 7.53
N ILE A 71 12.40 -1.17 8.55
CA ILE A 71 12.91 -1.22 9.92
C ILE A 71 12.30 -2.36 10.75
N ARG A 72 11.36 -3.15 10.22
CA ARG A 72 10.69 -4.22 11.00
C ARG A 72 11.70 -5.22 11.57
N GLY A 73 12.70 -5.59 10.78
CA GLY A 73 13.79 -6.47 11.24
C GLY A 73 14.69 -5.83 12.30
N LEU A 74 14.95 -4.52 12.21
CA LEU A 74 15.71 -3.78 13.23
C LEU A 74 14.94 -3.68 14.54
N LEU A 75 13.63 -3.41 14.47
CA LEU A 75 12.74 -3.39 15.63
C LEU A 75 12.67 -4.76 16.31
N ALA A 76 12.54 -5.84 15.54
CA ALA A 76 12.52 -7.20 16.08
C ALA A 76 13.81 -7.53 16.85
N ARG A 77 14.98 -7.10 16.34
CA ARG A 77 16.27 -7.28 17.02
C ARG A 77 16.38 -6.45 18.30
N ALA A 78 15.90 -5.21 18.28
CA ALA A 78 15.93 -4.32 19.44
C ALA A 78 14.98 -4.77 20.57
N ALA A 79 13.92 -5.53 20.24
CA ALA A 79 12.96 -6.05 21.20
C ALA A 79 13.46 -7.29 21.96
N ILE A 80 14.56 -7.92 21.54
CA ILE A 80 15.19 -9.05 22.26
C ILE A 80 15.99 -8.44 23.43
N PRO A 81 15.63 -8.72 24.70
CA PRO A 81 16.46 -8.33 25.84
C PRO A 81 17.81 -9.05 25.75
N GLY A 82 18.90 -8.30 25.99
CA GLY A 82 20.24 -8.87 26.12
C GLY A 82 20.41 -9.73 27.36
#